data_AF-A0A942ILC7-F1
#
_entry.id   AF-A0A942ILC7-F1
#
_cell.length_a   1.000
_cell.length_b   1.000
_cell.length_c   1.000
_cell.angle_alpha   90.00
_cell.angle_beta   90.00
_cell.angle_gamma   90.00
#
_symmetry.space_group_name_H-M   'P 1'
#
loop_
_entity.id
_entity.type
_entity.pdbx_description
1 polymer ?
#
loop_
_entity_poly.entity_id
_entity_poly.type
_entity_poly.pdbx_seq_one_letter_code
_entity_poly.pdbx_strand_id
1 'polypeptide(L)'
;MSDPRSRPSKREIDKKLTEAKTALSEKRLRFARPDKAVGELVDLEINDTAEVADLILKLLDEIEISHYAGGHPPEPSYEPNIADCELWAFSWESKERKVKMYLKFALKNDYFYYVSLHKSKPSKEHKV
;
A
#
# COMPACT_ATOMS: atom_id res chain seq x y z
N MET A 1 -27.04 -3.17 -6.03
CA MET A 1 -26.33 -3.75 -4.88
C MET A 1 -25.11 -4.47 -5.43
N SER A 2 -23.90 -4.04 -5.09
CA SER A 2 -22.65 -4.68 -5.54
C SER A 2 -22.40 -5.96 -4.74
N ASP A 3 -21.98 -7.05 -5.39
CA ASP A 3 -21.67 -8.32 -4.71
C ASP A 3 -20.44 -8.12 -3.79
N PRO A 4 -20.54 -8.38 -2.48
CA PRO A 4 -19.42 -8.23 -1.54
C PRO A 4 -18.24 -9.17 -1.82
N ARG A 5 -18.34 -10.08 -2.80
CA ARG A 5 -17.25 -10.97 -3.26
C ARG A 5 -16.64 -10.56 -4.59
N SER A 6 -17.04 -9.41 -5.13
CA SER A 6 -16.58 -8.96 -6.44
C SER A 6 -15.24 -8.22 -6.35
N ARG A 7 -14.47 -8.31 -7.45
CA ARG A 7 -13.25 -7.52 -7.64
C ARG A 7 -13.57 -6.03 -7.44
N PRO A 8 -12.74 -5.27 -6.69
CA PRO A 8 -12.83 -3.82 -6.70
C PRO A 8 -12.85 -3.31 -8.14
N SER A 9 -13.83 -2.48 -8.45
CA SER A 9 -13.92 -1.89 -9.77
C SER A 9 -12.69 -1.02 -10.04
N LYS A 10 -12.37 -0.82 -11.33
CA LYS A 10 -11.29 0.09 -11.74
C LYS A 10 -11.46 1.48 -11.11
N ARG A 11 -12.71 1.94 -11.02
CA ARG A 11 -13.09 3.22 -10.40
C ARG A 11 -12.80 3.26 -8.90
N GLU A 12 -13.05 2.16 -8.18
CA GLU A 12 -12.75 2.09 -6.75
C GLU A 12 -11.25 2.10 -6.50
N ILE A 13 -10.48 1.33 -7.26
CA ILE A 13 -9.01 1.32 -7.15
C ILE A 13 -8.44 2.71 -7.44
N ASP A 14 -8.86 3.35 -8.53
CA ASP A 14 -8.44 4.70 -8.91
C ASP A 14 -8.78 5.75 -7.84
N LYS A 15 -10.00 5.67 -7.28
CA LYS A 15 -10.43 6.51 -6.17
C LYS A 15 -9.52 6.33 -4.95
N LYS A 16 -9.17 5.09 -4.60
CA LYS A 16 -8.33 4.79 -3.43
C LYS A 16 -6.88 5.26 -3.62
N LEU A 17 -6.34 5.15 -4.83
CA LEU A 17 -5.05 5.73 -5.17
C LEU A 17 -5.07 7.26 -5.04
N THR A 18 -6.14 7.90 -5.51
CA THR A 18 -6.33 9.36 -5.39
C THR A 18 -6.44 9.82 -3.93
N GLU A 19 -7.24 9.12 -3.13
CA GLU A 19 -7.38 9.36 -1.67
C GLU A 19 -6.03 9.19 -0.95
N ALA A 20 -5.26 8.15 -1.29
CA ALA A 20 -3.94 7.93 -0.72
C ALA A 20 -2.95 9.05 -1.04
N LYS A 21 -2.87 9.48 -2.31
CA LYS A 21 -2.02 10.61 -2.72
C LYS A 21 -2.40 11.89 -1.98
N THR A 22 -3.70 12.16 -1.86
CA THR A 22 -4.22 13.35 -1.17
C THR A 22 -3.78 13.34 0.30
N ALA A 23 -4.04 12.25 1.02
CA ALA A 23 -3.67 12.13 2.44
C ALA A 23 -2.16 12.30 2.67
N LEU A 24 -1.32 11.74 1.80
CA LEU A 24 0.14 11.88 1.91
C LEU A 24 0.62 13.30 1.61
N SER A 25 0.05 13.96 0.59
CA SER A 25 0.38 15.36 0.26
C SER A 25 0.03 16.33 1.41
N GLU A 26 -0.97 15.99 2.20
CA GLU A 26 -1.40 16.76 3.37
C GLU A 26 -0.73 16.29 4.68
N LYS A 27 0.32 15.46 4.59
CA LYS A 27 1.10 14.92 5.72
C LYS A 27 0.26 14.12 6.72
N ARG A 28 -0.81 13.48 6.26
CA ARG A 28 -1.71 12.63 7.06
C ARG A 28 -1.27 11.16 7.02
N LEU A 29 0.00 10.93 7.30
CA LEU A 29 0.58 9.59 7.44
C LEU A 29 0.43 9.08 8.88
N ARG A 30 0.03 7.81 9.01
CA ARG A 30 0.05 7.03 10.25
C ARG A 30 0.63 5.64 9.96
N PHE A 31 1.25 5.03 10.97
CA PHE A 31 1.69 3.64 10.89
C PHE A 31 0.64 2.76 11.57
N ALA A 32 0.13 1.75 10.85
CA ALA A 32 -0.78 0.77 11.44
C ALA A 32 -0.08 -0.01 12.58
N ARG A 33 1.19 -0.36 12.34
CA ARG A 33 2.11 -1.05 13.25
C ARG A 33 3.52 -0.43 13.21
N PRO A 34 3.82 0.51 14.13
CA PRO A 34 5.13 1.17 14.16
C PRO A 34 6.30 0.18 14.32
N ASP A 35 6.14 -0.84 15.16
CA ASP A 35 7.14 -1.89 15.43
C ASP A 35 7.58 -2.61 14.16
N LYS A 36 6.61 -3.02 13.33
CA LYS A 36 6.87 -3.69 12.06
C LYS A 36 7.45 -2.74 11.02
N ALA A 37 6.94 -1.50 10.97
CA ALA A 37 7.35 -0.52 9.98
C ALA A 37 8.84 -0.18 10.07
N VAL A 38 9.40 -0.10 11.28
CA VAL A 38 10.83 0.21 11.47
C VAL A 38 11.73 -0.76 10.70
N GLY A 39 11.50 -2.07 10.79
CA GLY A 39 12.33 -3.06 10.08
C GLY A 39 12.25 -2.91 8.56
N GLU A 40 11.03 -2.71 8.03
CA GLU A 40 10.82 -2.51 6.59
C GLU A 40 11.45 -1.22 6.07
N LEU A 41 11.38 -0.13 6.84
CA LEU A 41 11.99 1.15 6.47
C LEU A 41 13.52 1.09 6.51
N VAL A 42 14.10 0.39 7.49
CA VAL A 42 15.54 0.13 7.55
C VAL A 42 16.00 -0.69 6.34
N ASP A 43 15.27 -1.75 5.96
CA ASP A 43 15.57 -2.55 4.76
C ASP A 43 15.49 -1.74 3.45
N LEU A 44 14.80 -0.60 3.48
CA LEU A 44 14.67 0.35 2.38
C LEU A 44 15.58 1.57 2.52
N GLU A 45 16.46 1.58 3.52
CA GLU A 45 17.42 2.65 3.81
C GLU A 45 16.75 4.01 4.10
N ILE A 46 15.58 4.00 4.73
CA ILE A 46 14.81 5.20 5.10
C ILE A 46 14.93 5.44 6.60
N ASN A 47 15.43 6.63 6.97
CA ASN A 47 15.74 6.95 8.36
C ASN A 47 14.79 8.01 8.98
N ASP A 48 14.01 8.73 8.16
CA ASP A 48 13.05 9.74 8.63
C ASP A 48 11.63 9.46 8.12
N THR A 49 10.66 9.56 9.03
CA THR A 49 9.22 9.56 8.74
C THR A 49 8.76 10.58 7.69
N ALA A 50 9.38 11.76 7.61
CA ALA A 50 9.06 12.73 6.56
C ALA A 50 9.46 12.21 5.16
N GLU A 51 10.62 11.55 5.07
CA GLU A 51 11.08 10.88 3.84
C GLU A 51 10.16 9.71 3.45
N VAL A 52 9.52 9.06 4.42
CA VAL A 52 8.55 7.97 4.15
C VAL A 52 7.36 8.49 3.34
N ALA A 53 6.76 9.61 3.76
CA ALA A 53 5.58 10.15 3.07
C ALA A 53 5.92 10.57 1.63
N ASP A 54 7.04 11.28 1.45
CA ASP A 54 7.50 11.73 0.13
C ASP A 54 7.88 10.56 -0.78
N LEU A 55 8.50 9.52 -0.22
CA LEU A 55 8.79 8.31 -0.97
C LEU A 55 7.50 7.62 -1.42
N ILE A 56 6.56 7.35 -0.51
CA ILE A 56 5.33 6.66 -0.87
C ILE A 56 4.55 7.45 -1.91
N LEU A 57 4.54 8.78 -1.82
CA LEU A 57 3.91 9.63 -2.83
C LEU A 57 4.53 9.42 -4.21
N LYS A 58 5.88 9.43 -4.33
CA LYS A 58 6.58 9.11 -5.58
C LYS A 58 6.26 7.70 -6.09
N LEU A 59 6.19 6.72 -5.19
CA LEU A 59 5.86 5.34 -5.55
C LEU A 59 4.41 5.20 -6.03
N LEU A 60 3.46 5.93 -5.44
CA LEU A 60 2.06 5.97 -5.89
C LEU A 60 1.90 6.59 -7.28
N ASP A 61 2.84 7.43 -7.74
CA ASP A 61 2.86 7.93 -9.12
C ASP A 61 3.27 6.88 -10.15
N GLU A 62 3.88 5.77 -9.71
CA GLU A 62 4.20 4.62 -10.56
C GLU A 62 3.09 3.55 -10.59
N ILE A 63 2.15 3.60 -9.63
CA ILE A 63 1.14 2.57 -9.46
C ILE A 63 -0.08 2.82 -10.35
N GLU A 64 -0.40 1.82 -11.17
CA GLU A 64 -1.59 1.78 -12.02
C GLU A 64 -2.66 0.84 -11.43
N ILE A 65 -3.89 0.96 -11.91
CA ILE A 65 -5.01 0.08 -11.54
C ILE A 65 -4.68 -1.40 -11.80
N SER A 66 -3.90 -1.68 -12.85
CA SER A 66 -3.44 -3.03 -13.23
C SER A 66 -2.49 -3.65 -12.19
N HIS A 67 -1.83 -2.84 -11.36
CA HIS A 67 -0.90 -3.30 -10.32
C HIS A 67 -1.61 -3.74 -9.03
N TYR A 68 -2.94 -3.66 -8.95
CA TYR A 68 -3.69 -4.13 -7.79
C TYR A 68 -3.44 -5.62 -7.56
N ALA A 69 -2.97 -5.96 -6.37
CA ALA A 69 -2.55 -7.29 -5.95
C ALA A 69 -3.28 -7.75 -4.67
N GLY A 70 -4.34 -7.05 -4.26
CA GLY A 70 -5.15 -7.38 -3.09
C GLY A 70 -6.19 -8.48 -3.36
N GLY A 71 -6.86 -8.87 -2.28
CA GLY A 71 -7.93 -9.86 -2.29
C GLY A 71 -9.18 -9.43 -3.08
N HIS A 72 -10.10 -10.37 -3.27
CA HIS A 72 -11.37 -10.18 -3.96
C HIS A 72 -12.48 -10.78 -3.08
N PRO A 73 -13.04 -10.01 -2.13
CA PRO A 73 -12.91 -8.57 -1.89
C PRO A 73 -11.59 -8.18 -1.19
N PRO A 74 -11.28 -6.87 -1.08
CA PRO A 74 -10.16 -6.40 -0.26
C PRO A 74 -10.22 -7.02 1.15
N GLU A 75 -9.08 -7.46 1.65
CA GLU A 75 -9.01 -8.08 2.97
C GLU A 75 -9.28 -7.04 4.06
N PRO A 76 -10.09 -7.34 5.09
CA PRO A 76 -10.20 -6.47 6.25
C PRO A 76 -8.90 -6.53 7.06
N SER A 77 -8.52 -5.40 7.66
CA SER A 77 -7.42 -5.38 8.61
C SER A 77 -7.86 -5.83 9.99
N TYR A 78 -7.00 -6.60 10.66
CA TYR A 78 -7.14 -7.00 12.06
C TYR A 78 -6.30 -6.12 13.00
N GLU A 79 -5.58 -5.15 12.46
CA GLU A 79 -4.71 -4.28 13.24
C GLU A 79 -5.54 -3.26 14.04
N PRO A 80 -5.32 -3.09 15.36
CA PRO A 80 -6.22 -2.30 16.22
C PRO A 80 -6.56 -0.90 15.71
N ASN A 81 -5.59 -0.21 15.12
CA ASN A 81 -5.75 1.17 14.63
C ASN A 81 -6.65 1.28 13.37
N ILE A 82 -6.71 0.22 12.59
CA ILE A 82 -7.40 0.14 11.30
C ILE A 82 -8.30 -1.08 11.20
N ALA A 83 -8.78 -1.60 12.33
CA ALA A 83 -9.67 -2.74 12.37
C ALA A 83 -10.85 -2.53 11.42
N ASP A 84 -11.18 -3.58 10.67
CA ASP A 84 -12.24 -3.64 9.67
C ASP A 84 -12.05 -2.70 8.45
N CYS A 85 -10.93 -1.98 8.36
CA CYS A 85 -10.62 -1.21 7.17
C CYS A 85 -10.13 -2.13 6.06
N GLU A 86 -10.54 -1.84 4.83
CA GLU A 86 -10.06 -2.53 3.63
C GLU A 86 -8.56 -2.31 3.42
N LEU A 87 -7.84 -3.39 3.17
CA LEU A 87 -6.43 -3.39 2.82
C LEU A 87 -6.24 -3.30 1.31
N TRP A 88 -5.55 -2.25 0.88
CA TRP A 88 -5.23 -1.98 -0.52
C TRP A 88 -3.78 -2.35 -0.77
N ALA A 89 -3.57 -3.39 -1.57
CA ALA A 89 -2.26 -3.94 -1.87
C ALA A 89 -1.93 -3.83 -3.36
N PHE A 90 -0.69 -3.45 -3.65
CA PHE A 90 -0.19 -3.24 -5.02
C PHE A 90 1.19 -3.86 -5.17
N SER A 91 1.46 -4.44 -6.33
CA SER A 91 2.78 -4.90 -6.72
C SER A 91 3.11 -4.44 -8.14
N TRP A 92 4.26 -3.79 -8.30
CA TRP A 92 4.68 -3.18 -9.55
C TRP A 92 6.21 -3.20 -9.68
N GLU A 93 6.70 -3.03 -10.90
CA GLU A 93 8.12 -2.77 -11.15
C GLU A 93 8.38 -1.28 -10.89
N SER A 94 9.13 -0.97 -9.82
CA SER A 94 9.39 0.43 -9.46
C SER A 94 10.53 1.01 -10.26
N LYS A 95 10.34 2.19 -10.85
CA LYS A 95 11.40 2.93 -11.55
C LYS A 95 12.34 3.58 -10.54
N GLU A 96 11.79 4.17 -9.49
CA GLU A 96 12.50 4.78 -8.37
C GLU A 96 13.42 3.77 -7.65
N ARG A 97 12.93 2.54 -7.41
CA ARG A 97 13.70 1.50 -6.69
C ARG A 97 14.38 0.48 -7.58
N LYS A 98 14.12 0.50 -8.89
CA LYS A 98 14.69 -0.42 -9.90
C LYS A 98 14.50 -1.91 -9.55
N VAL A 99 13.40 -2.22 -8.88
CA VAL A 99 13.06 -3.57 -8.43
C VAL A 99 11.54 -3.67 -8.29
N LYS A 100 11.03 -4.90 -8.35
CA LYS A 100 9.65 -5.17 -8.02
C LYS A 100 9.36 -4.82 -6.56
N MET A 101 8.37 -3.97 -6.35
CA MET A 101 7.95 -3.50 -5.04
C MET A 101 6.58 -4.05 -4.67
N TYR A 102 6.28 -4.00 -3.38
CA TYR A 102 4.97 -4.29 -2.82
C TYR A 102 4.62 -3.20 -1.80
N LEU A 103 3.43 -2.61 -1.94
CA LEU A 103 2.88 -1.61 -1.02
C LEU A 103 1.53 -2.09 -0.55
N LYS A 104 1.27 -1.98 0.76
CA LYS A 104 -0.03 -2.21 1.36
C LYS A 104 -0.39 -1.08 2.31
N PHE A 105 -1.60 -0.57 2.18
CA PHE A 105 -2.12 0.52 3.00
C PHE A 105 -3.62 0.36 3.31
N ALA A 106 -4.09 1.16 4.27
CA ALA A 106 -5.50 1.38 4.53
C ALA A 106 -5.80 2.89 4.57
N LEU A 107 -7.06 3.26 4.37
CA LEU A 107 -7.54 4.64 4.47
C LEU A 107 -8.63 4.72 5.54
N LYS A 108 -8.49 5.64 6.48
CA LYS A 108 -9.46 5.85 7.57
C LYS A 108 -9.40 7.29 8.05
N ASN A 109 -10.55 7.95 8.15
CA ASN A 109 -10.68 9.34 8.62
C ASN A 109 -9.71 10.30 7.91
N ASP A 110 -9.59 10.18 6.59
CA ASP A 110 -8.67 10.94 5.73
C ASP A 110 -7.16 10.75 6.00
N TYR A 111 -6.79 9.76 6.81
CA TYR A 111 -5.40 9.36 7.01
C TYR A 111 -5.01 8.18 6.11
N PHE A 112 -3.78 8.25 5.61
CA PHE A 112 -3.08 7.11 5.04
C PHE A 112 -2.46 6.29 6.18
N TYR A 113 -2.85 5.03 6.29
CA TYR A 113 -2.23 4.09 7.21
C TYR A 113 -1.27 3.17 6.46
N TYR A 114 0.01 3.35 6.74
CA TYR A 114 1.08 2.44 6.31
C TYR A 114 0.88 1.07 6.96
N VAL A 115 0.80 0.02 6.13
CA VAL A 115 0.73 -1.37 6.61
C VAL A 115 1.99 -2.15 6.22
N SER A 116 2.48 -1.97 5.00
CA SER A 116 3.71 -2.63 4.54
C SER A 116 4.28 -1.98 3.29
N LEU A 117 5.60 -1.86 3.20
CA LEU A 117 6.33 -1.52 1.98
C LEU A 117 7.62 -2.34 1.95
N HIS A 118 7.84 -3.11 0.89
CA HIS A 118 9.07 -3.88 0.76
C HIS A 118 9.35 -4.26 -0.70
N LYS A 119 10.58 -4.71 -0.97
CA LYS A 119 10.91 -5.39 -2.22
C LYS A 119 10.05 -6.65 -2.32
N SER A 120 9.30 -6.81 -3.42
CA SER A 120 8.55 -8.04 -3.65
C SER A 120 9.53 -9.19 -3.80
N LYS A 121 9.31 -10.30 -3.09
CA LYS A 121 10.11 -11.49 -3.32
C LYS A 121 9.86 -11.97 -4.76
N PRO A 122 10.89 -12.39 -5.51
CA PRO A 122 10.65 -13.13 -6.74
C PRO A 122 9.80 -14.35 -6.38
N SER A 123 8.71 -14.57 -7.13
CA SER A 123 7.95 -15.81 -7.00
C SER A 123 8.95 -16.95 -7.15
N LYS A 124 9.05 -17.84 -6.15
CA LYS A 124 9.80 -19.08 -6.33
C LYS A 124 9.22 -19.73 -7.59
N GLU A 125 10.03 -19.84 -8.65
CA GLU A 125 9.70 -20.72 -9.77
C GLU A 125 9.36 -22.08 -9.14
N HIS A 126 8.12 -22.51 -9.30
CA HIS A 126 7.84 -23.93 -9.17
C HIS A 126 8.61 -24.59 -10.32
N LYS A 127 9.78 -25.14 -10.02
CA LYS A 127 10.42 -26.12 -10.89
C LYS A 127 9.40 -27.25 -11.08
N VAL A 128 8.87 -27.33 -12.30
CA VAL A 128 8.09 -28.47 -12.80
C VAL A 128 9.01 -29.68 -12.89
#